data_AF-A0AAX4HKC3-F1
#
_entry.id   AF-A0AAX4HKC3-F1
#
_cell.length_a   1.000
_cell.length_b   1.000
_cell.length_c   1.000
_cell.angle_alpha   90.00
_cell.angle_beta   90.00
_cell.angle_gamma   90.00
#
_symmetry.space_group_name_H-M   'P 1'
#
loop_
_entity.id
_entity.type
_entity.pdbx_description
1 polymer ?
#
loop_
_entity_poly.entity_id
_entity_poly.type
_entity_poly.pdbx_seq_one_letter_code
_entity_poly.pdbx_strand_id
1 'polypeptide(L)'
;MGMLDRIKRRQLDGFKEFVINMETTGSTTRGQIFTAGVLEDPIFMSYVMKNIRTFKDFMELPSDDIDSVLTAQEQTLTIFAKCLWGSEESKIMEMESIIPRLMSRLKDELSYIKELTPQEVDAAKYYILKATRKLQMEEKINGFNWKFPPQDVFYPKQWKDGPGKIMFENGVLAAEGVYSKNKRIGSWRHNYDTGSILAEGDYLDGFKAGVWVFYYSNGQIKAQGKYKDDLKNGLWKEFDRNGHLTEIQYKEGVKV
;
A
#
# COMPACT_ATOMS: atom_id res chain seq x y z
N MET A 1 -8.79 19.85 -1.46
CA MET A 1 -8.38 19.07 -0.27
C MET A 1 -8.02 17.69 -0.76
N GLY A 2 -6.78 17.27 -0.54
CA GLY A 2 -6.24 16.02 -1.05
C GLY A 2 -6.81 14.79 -0.34
N MET A 3 -6.40 13.61 -0.81
CA MET A 3 -6.82 12.34 -0.22
C MET A 3 -6.24 12.20 1.19
N LEU A 4 -4.95 12.52 1.35
CA LEU A 4 -4.22 12.34 2.60
C LEU A 4 -4.59 13.39 3.65
N ASP A 5 -5.01 14.59 3.25
CA ASP A 5 -5.49 15.61 4.19
C ASP A 5 -6.57 15.09 5.17
N ARG A 6 -7.53 14.31 4.65
CA ARG A 6 -8.62 13.73 5.46
C ARG A 6 -8.11 12.67 6.43
N ILE A 7 -7.14 11.87 5.99
CA ILE A 7 -6.51 10.82 6.79
C ILE A 7 -5.69 11.46 7.92
N LYS A 8 -4.86 12.45 7.58
CA LYS A 8 -3.95 13.12 8.52
C LYS A 8 -4.66 13.89 9.62
N ARG A 9 -5.86 14.42 9.38
CA ARG A 9 -6.70 15.04 10.43
C ARG A 9 -6.99 14.11 11.60
N ARG A 10 -7.01 12.80 11.36
CA ARG A 10 -7.22 11.76 12.38
C ARG A 10 -5.90 11.22 12.96
N GLN A 11 -4.77 11.86 12.64
CA GLN A 11 -3.46 11.59 13.24
C GLN A 11 -3.10 10.09 13.16
N LEU A 12 -2.63 9.51 14.27
CA LEU A 12 -2.21 8.11 14.35
C LEU A 12 -3.35 7.14 14.01
N ASP A 13 -4.60 7.42 14.39
CA ASP A 13 -5.73 6.55 14.09
C ASP A 13 -6.01 6.51 12.59
N GLY A 14 -6.02 7.69 11.95
CA GLY A 14 -6.14 7.79 10.50
C GLY A 14 -5.00 7.06 9.77
N PHE A 15 -3.78 7.19 10.27
CA PHE A 15 -2.61 6.49 9.71
C PHE A 15 -2.76 4.97 9.81
N LYS A 16 -3.08 4.45 11.01
CA LYS A 16 -3.26 3.01 11.24
C LYS A 16 -4.34 2.44 10.33
N GLU A 17 -5.50 3.08 10.27
CA GLU A 17 -6.59 2.65 9.40
C GLU A 17 -6.21 2.69 7.92
N PHE A 18 -5.49 3.72 7.49
CA PHE A 18 -5.04 3.83 6.12
C PHE A 18 -4.07 2.70 5.75
N VAL A 19 -3.13 2.35 6.63
CA VAL A 19 -2.24 1.19 6.46
C VAL A 19 -3.05 -0.10 6.32
N ILE A 20 -3.99 -0.36 7.23
CA ILE A 20 -4.81 -1.58 7.23
C ILE A 20 -5.67 -1.68 5.96
N ASN A 21 -6.24 -0.56 5.52
CA ASN A 21 -6.99 -0.49 4.27
C ASN A 21 -6.09 -0.78 3.08
N MET A 22 -4.86 -0.25 3.07
CA MET A 22 -3.88 -0.53 2.02
C MET A 22 -3.48 -2.02 1.98
N GLU A 23 -3.34 -2.69 3.12
CA GLU A 23 -3.02 -4.14 3.20
C GLU A 23 -4.12 -5.02 2.59
N THR A 24 -5.38 -4.58 2.68
CA THR A 24 -6.56 -5.34 2.25
C THR A 24 -7.16 -4.89 0.92
N THR A 25 -6.66 -3.79 0.35
CA THR A 25 -7.07 -3.28 -0.96
C THR A 25 -6.41 -4.08 -2.09
N GLY A 26 -7.17 -4.45 -3.12
CA GLY A 26 -6.65 -5.15 -4.30
C GLY A 26 -5.48 -4.42 -4.97
N SER A 27 -4.54 -5.18 -5.57
CA SER A 27 -3.25 -4.68 -6.06
C SER A 27 -3.36 -3.48 -7.01
N THR A 28 -4.32 -3.50 -7.94
CA THR A 28 -4.56 -2.41 -8.91
C THR A 28 -4.94 -1.11 -8.21
N THR A 29 -5.99 -1.15 -7.38
CA THR A 29 -6.47 0.02 -6.63
C THR A 29 -5.43 0.51 -5.64
N ARG A 30 -4.74 -0.40 -4.95
CA ARG A 30 -3.64 -0.10 -4.03
C ARG A 30 -2.53 0.64 -4.75
N GLY A 31 -2.15 0.20 -5.96
CA GLY A 31 -1.14 0.85 -6.78
C GLY A 31 -1.52 2.27 -7.19
N GLN A 32 -2.80 2.53 -7.49
CA GLN A 32 -3.31 3.86 -7.82
C GLN A 32 -3.29 4.78 -6.59
N ILE A 33 -3.81 4.31 -5.45
CA ILE A 33 -3.79 5.03 -4.18
C ILE A 33 -2.35 5.35 -3.77
N PHE A 34 -1.44 4.39 -3.92
CA PHE A 34 -0.03 4.59 -3.62
C PHE A 34 0.59 5.69 -4.49
N THR A 35 0.44 5.61 -5.82
CA THR A 35 0.98 6.63 -6.72
C THR A 35 0.39 8.02 -6.41
N ALA A 36 -0.92 8.13 -6.23
CA ALA A 36 -1.55 9.41 -5.90
C ALA A 36 -1.07 9.96 -4.55
N GLY A 37 -0.96 9.10 -3.54
CA GLY A 37 -0.48 9.46 -2.22
C GLY A 37 0.97 9.94 -2.23
N VAL A 38 1.86 9.30 -2.99
CA VAL A 38 3.28 9.68 -3.04
C VAL A 38 3.46 11.03 -3.74
N LEU A 39 2.64 11.31 -4.76
CA LEU A 39 2.62 12.64 -5.36
C LEU A 39 2.13 13.69 -4.35
N GLU A 40 1.10 13.39 -3.56
CA GLU A 40 0.57 14.31 -2.55
C GLU A 40 1.58 14.54 -1.41
N ASP A 41 1.98 13.48 -0.72
CA ASP A 41 2.99 13.51 0.34
C ASP A 41 3.87 12.23 0.34
N PRO A 42 5.09 12.30 -0.22
CA PRO A 42 5.96 11.15 -0.31
C PRO A 42 6.47 10.68 1.07
N ILE A 43 6.60 11.58 2.05
CA ILE A 43 7.11 11.22 3.38
C ILE A 43 6.04 10.42 4.13
N PHE A 44 4.80 10.91 4.16
CA PHE A 44 3.68 10.19 4.77
C PHE A 44 3.54 8.78 4.14
N MET A 45 3.58 8.68 2.82
CA MET A 45 3.47 7.40 2.14
C MET A 45 4.65 6.47 2.37
N SER A 46 5.87 6.99 2.53
CA SER A 46 7.02 6.14 2.89
C SER A 46 6.79 5.42 4.22
N TYR A 47 6.18 6.11 5.19
CA TYR A 47 5.79 5.52 6.46
C TYR A 47 4.66 4.50 6.32
N VAL A 48 3.65 4.78 5.49
CA VAL A 48 2.61 3.79 5.18
C VAL A 48 3.26 2.50 4.66
N MET A 49 4.19 2.59 3.71
CA MET A 49 4.87 1.42 3.14
C MET A 49 5.68 0.62 4.16
N LYS A 50 6.39 1.29 5.08
CA LYS A 50 7.12 0.63 6.18
C LYS A 50 6.22 -0.20 7.09
N ASN A 51 4.91 0.07 7.11
CA ASN A 51 3.94 -0.64 7.96
C ASN A 51 3.10 -1.68 7.24
N ILE A 52 3.10 -1.73 5.90
CA ILE A 52 2.38 -2.76 5.17
C ILE A 52 2.97 -4.14 5.53
N ARG A 53 2.09 -5.08 5.85
CA ARG A 53 2.41 -6.47 6.17
C ARG A 53 1.70 -7.43 5.22
N THR A 54 2.25 -8.63 5.16
CA THR A 54 1.81 -9.76 4.34
C THR A 54 1.58 -10.97 5.24
N PHE A 55 0.94 -12.00 4.68
CA PHE A 55 0.75 -13.26 5.42
C PHE A 55 2.07 -13.88 5.87
N LYS A 56 3.17 -13.65 5.14
CA LYS A 56 4.49 -14.09 5.57
C LYS A 56 4.89 -13.43 6.90
N ASP A 57 4.68 -12.12 7.03
CA ASP A 57 4.98 -11.40 8.27
C ASP A 57 4.11 -11.89 9.44
N PHE A 58 2.86 -12.32 9.17
CA PHE A 58 2.01 -12.95 10.18
C PHE A 58 2.62 -14.25 10.72
N MET A 59 3.21 -15.07 9.85
CA MET A 59 3.87 -16.33 10.24
C MET A 59 5.14 -16.12 11.08
N GLU A 60 5.67 -14.90 11.11
CA GLU A 60 6.85 -14.51 11.89
C GLU A 60 6.48 -13.88 13.25
N LEU A 61 5.19 -13.76 13.57
CA LEU A 61 4.74 -13.26 14.88
C LEU A 61 5.04 -14.27 16.00
N PRO A 62 5.11 -13.81 17.27
CA PRO A 62 5.19 -14.70 18.42
C PRO A 62 4.04 -15.71 18.43
N SER A 63 4.31 -16.94 18.86
CA SER A 63 3.32 -18.04 18.93
C SER A 63 2.05 -17.63 19.68
N ASP A 64 2.16 -16.93 20.81
CA ASP A 64 0.98 -16.50 21.58
C ASP A 64 0.08 -15.50 20.82
N ASP A 65 0.66 -14.62 20.00
CA ASP A 65 -0.10 -13.71 19.13
C ASP A 65 -0.80 -14.49 18.00
N ILE A 66 -0.11 -15.46 17.39
CA ILE A 66 -0.68 -16.33 16.35
C ILE A 66 -1.83 -17.16 16.93
N ASP A 67 -1.63 -17.83 18.06
CA ASP A 67 -2.66 -18.60 18.76
C ASP A 67 -3.88 -17.72 19.07
N SER A 68 -3.66 -16.51 19.56
CA SER A 68 -4.73 -15.54 19.85
C SER A 68 -5.52 -15.16 18.59
N VAL A 69 -4.84 -14.96 17.45
CA VAL A 69 -5.51 -14.71 16.17
C VAL A 69 -6.33 -15.91 15.72
N LEU A 70 -5.72 -17.10 15.70
CA LEU A 70 -6.34 -18.31 15.17
C LEU A 70 -7.52 -18.82 16.00
N THR A 71 -7.62 -18.39 17.27
CA THR A 71 -8.72 -18.74 18.18
C THR A 71 -9.72 -17.62 18.41
N ALA A 72 -9.49 -16.42 17.85
CA ALA A 72 -10.34 -15.24 18.10
C ALA A 72 -11.79 -15.38 17.59
N GLN A 73 -12.00 -16.19 16.55
CA GLN A 73 -13.33 -16.51 16.03
C GLN A 73 -13.36 -17.97 15.59
N GLU A 74 -14.55 -18.58 15.64
CA GLU A 74 -14.77 -19.99 15.36
C GLU A 74 -14.16 -20.42 14.00
N GLN A 75 -14.38 -19.63 12.94
CA GLN A 75 -13.89 -19.94 11.61
C GLN A 75 -12.42 -19.60 11.34
N THR A 76 -11.71 -18.91 12.24
CA THR A 76 -10.38 -18.37 11.89
C THR A 76 -9.35 -19.47 11.64
N LEU A 77 -9.37 -20.56 12.41
CA LEU A 77 -8.47 -21.70 12.20
C LEU A 77 -8.74 -22.39 10.86
N THR A 78 -10.01 -22.60 10.48
CA THR A 78 -10.40 -23.12 9.17
C THR A 78 -9.90 -22.22 8.04
N ILE A 79 -10.03 -20.89 8.19
CA ILE A 79 -9.53 -19.94 7.17
C ILE A 79 -8.01 -19.99 7.10
N PHE A 80 -7.32 -20.12 8.23
CA PHE A 80 -5.87 -20.29 8.26
C PHE A 80 -5.43 -21.58 7.56
N ALA A 81 -6.15 -22.69 7.75
CA ALA A 81 -5.90 -23.93 7.03
C ALA A 81 -5.99 -23.73 5.49
N LYS A 82 -6.93 -22.91 5.01
CA LYS A 82 -7.00 -22.53 3.57
C LYS A 82 -5.78 -21.76 3.08
N CYS A 83 -5.15 -20.95 3.94
CA CYS A 83 -3.91 -20.25 3.58
C CYS A 83 -2.75 -21.20 3.27
N LEU A 84 -2.76 -22.39 3.89
CA LEU A 84 -1.74 -23.43 3.73
C LEU A 84 -2.05 -24.39 2.58
N TRP A 85 -3.21 -24.28 1.94
CA TRP A 85 -3.60 -25.17 0.84
C TRP A 85 -2.57 -25.13 -0.31
N GLY A 86 -2.18 -26.31 -0.79
CA GLY A 86 -1.15 -26.46 -1.82
C GLY A 86 0.30 -26.25 -1.33
N SER A 87 0.52 -26.04 -0.03
CA SER A 87 1.87 -26.01 0.55
C SER A 87 2.47 -27.40 0.62
N GLU A 88 3.80 -27.47 0.51
CA GLU A 88 4.55 -28.70 0.76
C GLU A 88 4.34 -29.19 2.20
N GLU A 89 4.35 -30.51 2.40
CA GLU A 89 4.19 -31.14 3.71
C GLU A 89 5.22 -30.63 4.75
N SER A 90 6.44 -30.32 4.30
CA SER A 90 7.49 -29.68 5.10
C SER A 90 7.03 -28.38 5.75
N LYS A 91 6.34 -27.51 5.01
CA LYS A 91 5.79 -26.25 5.52
C LYS A 91 4.65 -26.46 6.50
N ILE A 92 3.89 -27.54 6.36
CA ILE A 92 2.83 -27.89 7.32
C ILE A 92 3.48 -28.40 8.62
N MET A 93 4.56 -29.19 8.54
CA MET A 93 5.30 -29.66 9.71
C MET A 93 5.93 -28.51 10.50
N GLU A 94 6.37 -27.42 9.85
CA GLU A 94 6.85 -26.21 10.54
C GLU A 94 5.81 -25.66 11.54
N MET A 95 4.51 -25.85 11.29
CA MET A 95 3.44 -25.38 12.18
C MET A 95 3.51 -26.02 13.56
N GLU A 96 4.11 -27.21 13.69
CA GLU A 96 4.29 -27.87 14.99
C GLU A 96 5.15 -27.04 15.95
N SER A 97 6.05 -26.22 15.40
CA SER A 97 6.85 -25.28 16.18
C SER A 97 6.16 -23.93 16.43
N ILE A 98 5.25 -23.52 15.55
CA ILE A 98 4.61 -22.19 15.60
C ILE A 98 3.33 -22.20 16.44
N ILE A 99 2.47 -23.20 16.24
CA ILE A 99 1.14 -23.33 16.86
C ILE A 99 0.92 -24.75 17.41
N PRO A 100 1.82 -25.27 18.27
CA PRO A 100 1.77 -26.65 18.76
C PRO A 100 0.42 -27.03 19.36
N ARG A 101 -0.24 -26.09 20.05
CA ARG A 101 -1.54 -26.29 20.70
C ARG A 101 -2.69 -26.51 19.72
N LEU A 102 -2.58 -25.97 18.51
CA LEU A 102 -3.63 -26.03 17.49
C LEU A 102 -3.39 -27.09 16.44
N MET A 103 -2.24 -27.77 16.45
CA MET A 103 -1.83 -28.69 15.39
C MET A 103 -2.81 -29.83 15.11
N SER A 104 -3.36 -30.46 16.14
CA SER A 104 -4.35 -31.53 15.95
C SER A 104 -5.56 -31.01 15.19
N ARG A 105 -6.12 -29.89 15.65
CA ARG A 105 -7.27 -29.25 15.01
C ARG A 105 -6.94 -28.76 13.60
N LEU A 106 -5.74 -28.22 13.38
CA LEU A 106 -5.29 -27.79 12.06
C LEU A 106 -5.23 -28.96 11.07
N LYS A 107 -4.69 -30.12 11.48
CA LYS A 107 -4.65 -31.33 10.66
C LYS A 107 -6.07 -31.79 10.31
N ASP A 108 -7.00 -31.72 11.27
CA ASP A 108 -8.41 -32.01 11.01
C ASP A 108 -9.01 -31.05 9.99
N GLU A 109 -8.87 -29.73 10.17
CA GLU A 109 -9.35 -28.70 9.23
C GLU A 109 -8.80 -28.90 7.81
N LEU A 110 -7.49 -29.19 7.68
CA LEU A 110 -6.84 -29.46 6.40
C LEU A 110 -7.46 -30.66 5.67
N SER A 111 -7.89 -31.70 6.39
CA SER A 111 -8.48 -32.91 5.78
C SER A 111 -9.81 -32.66 5.08
N TYR A 112 -10.53 -31.59 5.43
CA TYR A 112 -11.82 -31.23 4.85
C TYR A 112 -11.72 -30.20 3.71
N ILE A 113 -10.54 -29.62 3.49
CA ILE A 113 -10.36 -28.59 2.46
C ILE A 113 -10.38 -29.23 1.07
N LYS A 114 -11.34 -28.80 0.26
CA LYS A 114 -11.42 -29.12 -1.17
C LYS A 114 -10.40 -28.30 -1.96
N GLU A 115 -10.25 -28.62 -3.24
CA GLU A 115 -9.46 -27.81 -4.17
C GLU A 115 -9.90 -26.34 -4.13
N LEU A 116 -8.91 -25.43 -4.02
CA LEU A 116 -9.11 -23.99 -3.95
C LEU A 116 -8.48 -23.32 -5.16
N THR A 117 -9.07 -22.21 -5.57
CA THR A 117 -8.43 -21.29 -6.51
C THR A 117 -7.36 -20.44 -5.81
N PRO A 118 -6.34 -19.94 -6.53
CA PRO A 118 -5.37 -18.99 -5.96
C PRO A 118 -6.03 -17.76 -5.33
N GLN A 119 -7.15 -17.29 -5.90
CA GLN A 119 -7.91 -16.15 -5.39
C GLN A 119 -8.55 -16.44 -4.03
N GLU A 120 -9.04 -17.67 -3.81
CA GLU A 120 -9.60 -18.08 -2.52
C GLU A 120 -8.52 -18.19 -1.44
N VAL A 121 -7.34 -18.69 -1.81
CA VAL A 121 -6.17 -18.73 -0.92
C VAL A 121 -5.72 -17.32 -0.55
N ASP A 122 -5.67 -16.40 -1.51
CA ASP A 122 -5.31 -15.00 -1.25
C ASP A 122 -6.36 -14.29 -0.39
N ALA A 123 -7.66 -14.55 -0.62
CA ALA A 123 -8.73 -14.04 0.23
C ALA A 123 -8.60 -14.53 1.68
N ALA A 124 -8.24 -15.81 1.87
CA ALA A 124 -7.98 -16.36 3.20
C ALA A 124 -6.79 -15.66 3.89
N LYS A 125 -5.68 -15.42 3.16
CA LYS A 125 -4.52 -14.68 3.68
C LYS A 125 -4.88 -13.26 4.09
N TYR A 126 -5.68 -12.55 3.29
CA TYR A 126 -6.15 -11.21 3.64
C TYR A 126 -7.06 -11.21 4.87
N TYR A 127 -7.90 -12.23 5.02
CA TYR A 127 -8.73 -12.39 6.21
C TYR A 127 -7.87 -12.52 7.46
N ILE A 128 -6.85 -13.38 7.44
CA ILE A 128 -5.95 -13.57 8.59
C ILE A 128 -5.27 -12.25 8.97
N LEU A 129 -4.70 -11.52 7.99
CA LEU A 129 -4.11 -10.21 8.24
C LEU A 129 -5.10 -9.21 8.86
N LYS A 130 -6.34 -9.17 8.35
CA LYS A 130 -7.39 -8.30 8.88
C LYS A 130 -7.76 -8.68 10.31
N ALA A 131 -7.85 -9.98 10.62
CA ALA A 131 -8.11 -10.46 11.97
C ALA A 131 -6.97 -10.08 12.93
N THR A 132 -5.72 -10.25 12.51
CA THR A 132 -4.52 -9.80 13.26
C THR A 132 -4.59 -8.32 13.56
N ARG A 133 -4.81 -7.48 12.54
CA ARG A 133 -4.91 -6.01 12.71
C ARG A 133 -6.07 -5.62 13.61
N LYS A 134 -7.22 -6.30 13.53
CA LYS A 134 -8.35 -6.05 14.41
C LYS A 134 -7.97 -6.28 15.88
N LEU A 135 -7.41 -7.44 16.21
CA LEU A 135 -6.99 -7.73 17.59
C LEU A 135 -5.89 -6.78 18.07
N GLN A 136 -4.96 -6.40 17.18
CA GLN A 136 -3.91 -5.44 17.50
C GLN A 136 -4.49 -4.06 17.82
N MET A 137 -5.48 -3.59 17.05
CA MET A 137 -6.15 -2.31 17.31
C MET A 137 -7.01 -2.34 18.58
N GLU A 138 -7.48 -3.51 18.99
CA GLU A 138 -8.17 -3.76 20.25
C GLU A 138 -7.21 -4.03 21.43
N GLU A 139 -5.89 -3.90 21.21
CA GLU A 139 -4.83 -4.14 22.21
C GLU A 139 -4.86 -5.55 22.83
N LYS A 140 -5.44 -6.52 22.12
CA LYS A 140 -5.52 -7.93 22.56
C LYS A 140 -4.27 -8.74 22.23
N ILE A 141 -3.48 -8.26 21.27
CA ILE A 141 -2.18 -8.83 20.88
C ILE A 141 -1.19 -7.69 20.68
N ASN A 142 0.11 -7.98 20.75
CA ASN A 142 1.13 -6.99 20.40
C ASN A 142 1.14 -6.73 18.88
N GLY A 143 1.07 -7.82 18.10
CA GLY A 143 1.01 -7.80 16.65
C GLY A 143 2.26 -7.18 16.02
N PHE A 144 2.06 -6.44 14.94
CA PHE A 144 3.17 -5.86 14.17
C PHE A 144 3.69 -4.56 14.77
N ASN A 145 5.00 -4.43 14.90
CA ASN A 145 5.61 -3.17 15.34
C ASN A 145 5.31 -2.01 14.39
N TRP A 146 4.62 -0.99 14.91
CA TRP A 146 4.31 0.23 14.16
C TRP A 146 5.56 1.09 13.97
N LYS A 147 5.69 1.67 12.77
CA LYS A 147 6.67 2.70 12.42
C LYS A 147 5.90 3.99 12.14
N PHE A 148 5.73 4.84 13.14
CA PHE A 148 4.95 6.07 12.96
C PHE A 148 5.79 7.20 12.36
N PRO A 149 5.19 8.04 11.49
CA PRO A 149 5.85 9.26 11.04
C PRO A 149 5.99 10.27 12.19
N PRO A 150 6.97 11.18 12.12
CA PRO A 150 7.05 12.30 13.03
C PRO A 150 5.78 13.17 13.01
N GLN A 151 5.48 13.81 14.14
CA GLN A 151 4.21 14.49 14.37
C GLN A 151 3.94 15.61 13.34
N ASP A 152 4.98 16.30 12.86
CA ASP A 152 4.89 17.37 11.85
C ASP A 152 4.39 16.87 10.49
N VAL A 153 4.57 15.59 10.15
CA VAL A 153 4.08 14.99 8.89
C VAL A 153 2.55 15.02 8.80
N PHE A 154 1.85 15.04 9.92
CA PHE A 154 0.38 15.11 9.97
C PHE A 154 -0.17 16.52 9.72
N TYR A 155 0.67 17.55 9.76
CA TYR A 155 0.22 18.93 9.58
C TYR A 155 0.52 19.42 8.16
N PRO A 156 -0.32 20.32 7.61
CA PRO A 156 -0.06 20.93 6.32
C PRO A 156 1.29 21.65 6.32
N LYS A 157 2.16 21.29 5.36
CA LYS A 157 3.42 22.01 5.15
C LYS A 157 3.13 23.37 4.51
N GLN A 158 3.84 24.39 4.97
CA GLN A 158 3.89 25.69 4.34
C GLN A 158 5.17 25.80 3.52
N TRP A 159 5.01 25.96 2.21
CA TRP A 159 6.10 26.10 1.25
C TRP A 159 6.31 27.57 0.92
N LYS A 160 7.57 27.99 0.99
CA LYS A 160 7.99 29.31 0.52
C LYS A 160 8.05 29.32 -1.00
N ASP A 161 7.82 30.49 -1.58
CA ASP A 161 7.98 30.69 -3.02
C ASP A 161 9.43 30.42 -3.46
N GLY A 162 9.58 29.75 -4.59
CA GLY A 162 10.88 29.36 -5.15
C GLY A 162 11.11 27.85 -5.23
N PRO A 163 12.36 27.41 -5.44
CA PRO A 163 12.71 26.00 -5.55
C PRO A 163 12.39 25.24 -4.26
N GLY A 164 11.68 24.12 -4.40
CA GLY A 164 11.35 23.20 -3.33
C GLY A 164 12.01 21.85 -3.54
N LYS A 165 12.54 21.27 -2.45
CA LYS A 165 13.02 19.89 -2.41
C LYS A 165 12.42 19.18 -1.20
N ILE A 166 11.96 17.96 -1.43
CA ILE A 166 11.46 17.06 -0.40
C ILE A 166 12.41 15.87 -0.36
N MET A 167 12.94 15.54 0.81
CA MET A 167 13.83 14.40 1.00
C MET A 167 13.09 13.30 1.76
N PHE A 168 13.33 12.06 1.37
CA PHE A 168 13.04 10.91 2.22
C PHE A 168 14.03 10.89 3.40
N GLU A 169 13.68 10.13 4.44
CA GLU A 169 14.51 10.01 5.65
C GLU A 169 15.86 9.33 5.40
N ASN A 170 15.94 8.50 4.37
CA ASN A 170 17.18 7.86 3.93
C ASN A 170 18.09 8.82 3.13
N GLY A 171 17.73 10.10 3.00
CA GLY A 171 18.50 11.10 2.29
C GLY A 171 18.30 11.10 0.77
N VAL A 172 17.42 10.27 0.23
CA VAL A 172 17.06 10.27 -1.19
C VAL A 172 16.11 11.42 -1.50
N LEU A 173 16.31 12.08 -2.64
CA LEU A 173 15.41 13.13 -3.12
C LEU A 173 14.04 12.53 -3.48
N ALA A 174 12.99 12.91 -2.75
CA ALA A 174 11.63 12.42 -2.96
C ALA A 174 10.87 13.20 -4.04
N ALA A 175 10.99 14.53 -4.01
CA ALA A 175 10.38 15.38 -5.02
C ALA A 175 11.12 16.71 -5.13
N GLU A 176 11.16 17.28 -6.32
CA GLU A 176 11.65 18.64 -6.55
C GLU A 176 10.83 19.38 -7.62
N GLY A 177 10.82 20.70 -7.51
CA GLY A 177 10.16 21.61 -8.43
C GLY A 177 10.08 23.02 -7.86
N VAL A 178 9.12 23.82 -8.33
CA VAL A 178 8.93 25.20 -7.86
C VAL A 178 7.59 25.34 -7.14
N TYR A 179 7.61 26.08 -6.03
CA TYR A 179 6.42 26.55 -5.34
C TYR A 179 6.16 28.03 -5.64
N SER A 180 4.89 28.40 -5.76
CA SER A 180 4.42 29.79 -5.71
C SER A 180 3.08 29.85 -4.98
N LYS A 181 2.92 30.78 -4.04
CA LYS A 181 1.74 30.93 -3.19
C LYS A 181 1.32 29.60 -2.54
N ASN A 182 2.31 28.86 -2.00
CA ASN A 182 2.14 27.55 -1.38
C ASN A 182 1.61 26.44 -2.32
N LYS A 183 1.68 26.63 -3.65
CA LYS A 183 1.22 25.68 -4.67
C LYS A 183 2.37 25.26 -5.56
N ARG A 184 2.35 24.00 -6.03
CA ARG A 184 3.29 23.51 -7.04
C ARG A 184 3.02 24.18 -8.38
N ILE A 185 4.08 24.63 -9.05
CA ILE A 185 4.02 25.20 -10.40
C ILE A 185 5.15 24.66 -11.27
N GLY A 186 4.91 24.63 -12.58
CA GLY A 186 5.90 24.22 -13.58
C GLY A 186 6.28 22.75 -13.46
N SER A 187 7.46 22.41 -13.94
CA SER A 187 7.93 21.03 -13.99
C SER A 187 8.32 20.49 -12.62
N TRP A 188 7.84 19.29 -12.34
CA TRP A 188 8.09 18.56 -11.11
C TRP A 188 8.59 17.16 -11.42
N ARG A 189 9.50 16.69 -10.56
CA ARG A 189 10.03 15.33 -10.58
C ARG A 189 9.77 14.69 -9.22
N HIS A 190 9.29 13.45 -9.25
CA HIS A 190 9.03 12.62 -8.09
C HIS A 190 9.81 11.32 -8.23
N ASN A 191 10.41 10.85 -7.15
CA ASN A 191 11.22 9.63 -7.13
C ASN A 191 10.67 8.62 -6.11
N TYR A 192 10.98 7.36 -6.34
CA TYR A 192 10.90 6.31 -5.34
C TYR A 192 11.93 6.54 -4.22
N ASP A 193 11.72 5.92 -3.07
CA ASP A 193 12.68 5.91 -1.95
C ASP A 193 14.03 5.26 -2.30
N THR A 194 14.07 4.49 -3.40
CA THR A 194 15.28 3.95 -4.03
C THR A 194 16.04 4.96 -4.89
N GLY A 195 15.42 6.10 -5.21
CA GLY A 195 15.98 7.15 -6.06
C GLY A 195 15.64 7.04 -7.54
N SER A 196 15.01 5.94 -8.00
CA SER A 196 14.50 5.87 -9.37
C SER A 196 13.30 6.81 -9.56
N ILE A 197 13.13 7.32 -10.77
CA ILE A 197 12.02 8.24 -11.08
C ILE A 197 10.70 7.48 -10.91
N LEU A 198 9.75 8.10 -10.23
CA LEU A 198 8.38 7.61 -10.04
C LEU A 198 7.44 8.30 -11.01
N ALA A 199 7.53 9.62 -11.12
CA ALA A 199 6.77 10.40 -12.08
C ALA A 199 7.40 11.76 -12.35
N GLU A 200 7.07 12.33 -13.49
CA GLU A 200 7.39 13.71 -13.83
C GLU A 200 6.28 14.31 -14.69
N GLY A 201 6.15 15.63 -14.61
CA GLY A 201 5.17 16.40 -15.36
C GLY A 201 5.01 17.80 -14.79
N ASP A 202 4.08 18.55 -15.34
CA ASP A 202 3.87 19.94 -14.94
C ASP A 202 2.71 20.08 -13.95
N TYR A 203 2.83 21.06 -13.07
CA TYR A 203 1.75 21.57 -12.24
C TYR A 203 1.35 22.98 -12.67
N LEU A 204 0.05 23.25 -12.68
CA LEU A 204 -0.54 24.58 -12.83
C LEU A 204 -1.43 24.85 -11.62
N ASP A 205 -1.13 25.91 -10.88
CA ASP A 205 -1.87 26.31 -9.67
C ASP A 205 -2.08 25.20 -8.62
N GLY A 206 -1.13 24.27 -8.54
CA GLY A 206 -1.14 23.13 -7.63
C GLY A 206 -1.78 21.85 -8.20
N PHE A 207 -2.36 21.90 -9.40
CA PHE A 207 -2.99 20.75 -10.06
C PHE A 207 -2.10 20.21 -11.17
N LYS A 208 -2.08 18.89 -11.38
CA LYS A 208 -1.37 18.29 -12.52
C LYS A 208 -1.93 18.82 -13.83
N ALA A 209 -1.05 19.23 -14.72
CA ALA A 209 -1.36 19.75 -16.04
C ALA A 209 -0.37 19.23 -17.08
N GLY A 210 -0.78 19.24 -18.35
CA GLY A 210 0.10 18.86 -19.45
C GLY A 210 0.43 17.37 -19.45
N VAL A 211 1.57 17.02 -20.05
CA VAL A 211 2.00 15.62 -20.17
C VAL A 211 2.59 15.16 -18.85
N TRP A 212 2.16 13.99 -18.41
CA TRP A 212 2.73 13.29 -17.26
C TRP A 212 3.24 11.92 -17.69
N VAL A 213 4.37 11.53 -17.13
CA VAL A 213 4.96 10.21 -17.30
C VAL A 213 5.14 9.59 -15.92
N PHE A 214 4.74 8.34 -15.80
CA PHE A 214 4.87 7.51 -14.61
C PHE A 214 5.75 6.34 -14.96
N TYR A 215 6.59 5.95 -14.03
CA TYR A 215 7.57 4.89 -14.21
C TYR A 215 7.33 3.77 -13.20
N TYR A 216 7.77 2.57 -13.55
CA TYR A 216 8.01 1.50 -12.59
C TYR A 216 9.34 1.75 -11.86
N SER A 217 9.55 1.08 -10.73
CA SER A 217 10.78 1.23 -9.94
C SER A 217 12.04 0.79 -10.69
N ASN A 218 11.90 -0.01 -11.75
CA ASN A 218 12.98 -0.43 -12.65
C ASN A 218 13.26 0.59 -13.78
N GLY A 219 12.56 1.73 -13.81
CA GLY A 219 12.72 2.79 -14.79
C GLY A 219 11.91 2.63 -16.09
N GLN A 220 11.18 1.53 -16.27
CA GLN A 220 10.30 1.37 -17.43
C GLN A 220 9.08 2.29 -17.31
N ILE A 221 8.58 2.82 -18.43
CA ILE A 221 7.34 3.61 -18.44
C ILE A 221 6.19 2.71 -18.00
N LYS A 222 5.48 3.14 -16.95
CA LYS A 222 4.26 2.52 -16.43
C LYS A 222 3.02 3.14 -17.06
N ALA A 223 2.99 4.47 -17.19
CA ALA A 223 1.88 5.16 -17.82
C ALA A 223 2.29 6.54 -18.32
N GLN A 224 1.66 7.03 -19.38
CA GLN A 224 1.81 8.41 -19.82
C GLN A 224 0.53 8.94 -20.45
N GLY A 225 0.31 10.24 -20.32
CA GLY A 225 -0.85 10.91 -20.90
C GLY A 225 -0.97 12.33 -20.42
N LYS A 226 -2.03 13.02 -20.82
CA LYS A 226 -2.26 14.40 -20.41
C LYS A 226 -3.15 14.46 -19.18
N TYR A 227 -2.84 15.39 -18.29
CA TYR A 227 -3.72 15.87 -17.24
C TYR A 227 -4.27 17.25 -17.58
N LYS A 228 -5.50 17.50 -17.14
CA LYS A 228 -6.10 18.82 -17.04
C LYS A 228 -6.75 18.91 -15.66
N ASP A 229 -6.28 19.82 -14.82
CA ASP A 229 -6.81 20.05 -13.48
C ASP A 229 -6.88 18.76 -12.62
N ASP A 230 -5.76 18.02 -12.54
CA ASP A 230 -5.64 16.70 -11.89
C ASP A 230 -6.43 15.54 -12.53
N LEU A 231 -7.23 15.79 -13.56
CA LEU A 231 -8.02 14.78 -14.25
C LEU A 231 -7.32 14.28 -15.51
N LYS A 232 -7.24 12.95 -15.68
CA LYS A 232 -6.76 12.34 -16.92
C LYS A 232 -7.58 12.86 -18.10
N ASN A 233 -6.93 13.32 -19.14
CA ASN A 233 -7.61 13.88 -20.30
C ASN A 233 -6.86 13.50 -21.60
N GLY A 234 -7.59 13.07 -22.62
CA GLY A 234 -6.99 12.59 -23.86
C GLY A 234 -6.57 11.12 -23.81
N LEU A 235 -5.74 10.72 -24.77
CA LEU A 235 -5.19 9.37 -24.86
C LEU A 235 -4.18 9.12 -23.75
N TRP A 236 -4.38 8.03 -23.02
CA TRP A 236 -3.44 7.50 -22.04
C TRP A 236 -2.88 6.17 -22.52
N LYS A 237 -1.57 6.02 -22.37
CA LYS A 237 -0.85 4.77 -22.63
C LYS A 237 -0.43 4.19 -21.30
N GLU A 238 -0.90 3.00 -20.99
CA GLU A 238 -0.55 2.25 -19.78
C GLU A 238 0.19 0.99 -20.18
N PHE A 239 1.31 0.72 -19.54
CA PHE A 239 2.13 -0.46 -19.77
C PHE A 239 2.07 -1.32 -18.52
N ASP A 240 1.86 -2.62 -18.67
CA ASP A 240 2.05 -3.55 -17.57
C ASP A 240 3.55 -3.84 -17.33
N ARG A 241 3.87 -4.67 -16.33
CA ARG A 241 5.26 -5.03 -16.02
C ARG A 241 5.94 -5.89 -17.09
N ASN A 242 5.18 -6.46 -18.01
CA ASN A 242 5.68 -7.23 -19.15
C ASN A 242 5.81 -6.35 -20.41
N GLY A 243 5.48 -5.06 -20.32
CA GLY A 243 5.51 -4.11 -21.43
C GLY A 243 4.26 -4.16 -22.32
N HIS A 244 3.20 -4.88 -21.92
CA HIS A 244 1.95 -4.90 -22.66
C HIS A 244 1.26 -3.54 -22.60
N LEU A 245 1.03 -2.94 -23.76
CA LEU A 245 0.42 -1.62 -23.90
C LEU A 245 -1.11 -1.74 -23.92
N THR A 246 -1.74 -0.94 -23.07
CA THR A 246 -3.17 -0.60 -23.16
C THR A 246 -3.31 0.90 -23.44
N GLU A 247 -4.05 1.24 -24.49
CA GLU A 247 -4.42 2.62 -24.77
C GLU A 247 -5.86 2.88 -24.30
N ILE A 248 -6.06 3.95 -23.54
CA ILE A 248 -7.35 4.30 -22.94
C ILE A 248 -7.64 5.76 -23.21
N GLN A 249 -8.81 6.06 -23.78
CA GLN A 249 -9.26 7.42 -23.97
C GLN A 249 -9.92 7.94 -22.70
N TYR A 250 -9.54 9.14 -22.27
CA TYR A 250 -10.15 9.83 -21.15
C TYR A 250 -10.74 11.19 -21.55
N LYS A 251 -11.84 11.56 -20.90
CA LYS A 251 -12.38 12.92 -20.89
C LYS A 251 -12.70 13.30 -19.45
N GLU A 252 -12.00 14.30 -18.94
CA GLU A 252 -12.21 14.83 -17.57
C GLU A 252 -12.20 13.72 -16.50
N GLY A 253 -11.24 12.80 -16.61
CA GLY A 253 -11.03 11.70 -15.65
C GLY A 253 -11.87 10.45 -15.90
N VAL A 254 -12.84 10.51 -16.83
CA VAL A 254 -13.73 9.39 -17.16
C VAL A 254 -13.24 8.67 -18.41
N LYS A 255 -13.22 7.33 -18.39
CA LYS A 255 -12.92 6.51 -19.57
C LYS A 255 -14.04 6.67 -20.61
N VAL A 256 -13.68 6.86 -21.88
CA VAL A 256 -14.60 7.03 -23.02
C VAL A 256 -14.50 5.83 -23.94
#